data_AF-A0A3N1R3T4-F1
#
_entry.id   AF-A0A3N1R3T4-F1
#
_cell.length_a   1.000
_cell.length_b   1.000
_cell.length_c   1.000
_cell.angle_alpha   90.00
_cell.angle_beta   90.00
_cell.angle_gamma   90.00
#
_symmetry.space_group_name_H-M   'P 1'
#
loop_
_entity.id
_entity.type
_entity.pdbx_description
1 polymer ?
#
loop_
_entity_poly.entity_id
_entity_poly.type
_entity_poly.pdbx_seq_one_letter_code
_entity_poly.pdbx_strand_id
1 'polypeptide(L)'
;MRPAEFSEDRILEAGKKLDASGKRVTGYALRRALGGGDQKRLYTVWRNQNGHGDVEPASSSELPVEMEDALQQLIEEFGSQIRKIADRLNTHAVKSAERQVAEVTREYQELKEQSEAEQKDASSIISELEEQLRNQTERFDAMREHAEREHAKAIKLEAQISEMANAEKIFERISALEAKLAR
;
A
#
# COMPACT_ATOMS: atom_id res chain seq x y z
N MET A 1 -1.85 -80.67 -32.69
CA MET A 1 -2.14 -79.29 -32.25
C MET A 1 -2.88 -79.40 -30.91
N ARG A 2 -2.30 -78.95 -29.78
CA ARG A 2 -2.99 -79.06 -28.47
C ARG A 2 -4.16 -78.06 -28.46
N PRO A 3 -5.40 -78.46 -28.10
CA PRO A 3 -6.53 -77.53 -28.02
C PRO A 3 -6.23 -76.43 -27.00
N ALA A 4 -6.65 -75.20 -27.29
CA ALA A 4 -6.57 -74.11 -26.32
C ALA A 4 -7.45 -74.41 -25.11
N GLU A 5 -6.91 -74.26 -23.89
CA GLU A 5 -7.62 -74.60 -22.64
C GLU A 5 -8.91 -73.79 -22.43
N PHE A 6 -9.01 -72.60 -23.04
CA PHE A 6 -10.19 -71.73 -22.97
C PHE A 6 -10.50 -71.15 -24.35
N SER A 7 -11.77 -71.25 -24.76
CA SER A 7 -12.31 -70.63 -25.97
C SER A 7 -12.35 -69.11 -25.85
N GLU A 8 -12.25 -68.41 -26.97
CA GLU A 8 -12.23 -66.94 -27.00
C GLU A 8 -13.49 -66.34 -26.39
N ASP A 9 -14.65 -66.93 -26.63
CA ASP A 9 -15.93 -66.50 -26.06
C ASP A 9 -15.91 -66.50 -24.52
N ARG A 10 -15.30 -67.52 -23.91
CA ARG A 10 -15.18 -67.59 -22.45
C ARG A 10 -14.24 -66.52 -21.90
N ILE A 11 -13.20 -66.18 -22.65
CA ILE A 11 -12.25 -65.12 -22.29
C ILE A 11 -12.95 -63.75 -22.34
N LEU A 12 -13.77 -63.52 -23.37
CA LEU A 12 -14.55 -62.30 -23.51
C LEU A 12 -15.64 -62.17 -22.44
N GLU A 13 -16.34 -63.26 -22.11
CA GLU A 13 -17.35 -63.25 -21.05
C GLU A 13 -16.72 -62.95 -19.68
N ALA A 14 -15.56 -63.56 -19.38
CA ALA A 14 -14.81 -63.28 -18.16
C ALA A 14 -14.33 -61.82 -18.10
N GLY A 15 -13.84 -61.28 -19.21
CA GLY A 15 -13.42 -59.88 -19.30
C GLY A 15 -14.58 -58.90 -19.09
N LYS A 16 -15.73 -59.13 -19.72
CA LYS A 16 -16.94 -58.31 -19.51
C LYS A 16 -17.44 -58.36 -18.07
N LYS A 17 -17.41 -59.53 -17.41
CA LYS A 17 -17.77 -59.64 -15.99
C LYS A 17 -16.82 -58.87 -15.08
N LEU A 18 -15.52 -58.89 -15.38
CA LEU A 18 -14.52 -58.13 -14.64
C LEU A 18 -14.75 -56.61 -14.79
N ASP A 19 -14.98 -56.16 -16.02
CA ASP A 19 -15.24 -54.76 -16.34
C ASP A 19 -16.54 -54.25 -15.70
N ALA A 20 -17.62 -55.01 -15.80
CA ALA A 20 -18.90 -54.72 -15.15
C ALA A 20 -18.82 -54.67 -13.61
N SER A 21 -17.87 -55.40 -13.02
CA SER A 21 -17.59 -55.35 -11.58
C SER A 21 -16.69 -54.17 -11.17
N GLY A 22 -16.36 -53.27 -12.11
CA GLY A 22 -15.49 -52.11 -11.89
C GLY A 22 -14.01 -52.47 -11.72
N LYS A 23 -13.61 -53.70 -12.07
CA LYS A 23 -12.22 -54.18 -11.91
C LYS A 23 -11.50 -54.08 -13.25
N ARG A 24 -10.32 -53.45 -13.23
CA ARG A 24 -9.46 -53.35 -14.42
C ARG A 24 -9.15 -54.75 -14.98
N VAL A 25 -9.51 -54.97 -16.24
CA VAL A 25 -9.24 -56.23 -16.92
C VAL A 25 -7.75 -56.34 -17.23
N THR A 26 -7.06 -57.23 -16.52
CA THR A 26 -5.66 -57.59 -16.76
C THR A 26 -5.58 -59.08 -17.07
N GLY A 27 -4.50 -59.53 -17.70
CA GLY A 27 -4.33 -60.96 -17.96
C GLY A 27 -4.38 -61.82 -16.70
N TYR A 28 -3.82 -61.35 -15.56
CA TYR A 28 -3.86 -62.08 -14.29
C TYR A 28 -5.30 -62.16 -13.76
N ALA A 29 -6.08 -61.08 -13.90
CA ALA A 29 -7.48 -61.05 -13.52
C ALA A 29 -8.32 -62.03 -14.38
N LEU A 30 -8.07 -62.09 -15.68
CA LEU A 30 -8.70 -63.06 -16.59
C LEU A 30 -8.34 -64.51 -16.22
N ARG A 31 -7.07 -64.78 -15.92
CA ARG A 31 -6.60 -66.10 -15.45
C ARG A 31 -7.29 -66.50 -14.14
N ARG A 32 -7.43 -65.56 -13.19
CA ARG A 32 -8.11 -65.80 -11.91
C ARG A 32 -9.61 -66.05 -12.11
N ALA A 33 -10.25 -65.34 -13.04
CA ALA A 33 -11.67 -65.51 -13.33
C ALA A 33 -11.99 -66.84 -14.04
N LEU A 34 -11.09 -67.31 -14.90
CA LEU A 34 -11.24 -68.55 -15.66
C LEU A 34 -10.69 -69.80 -14.94
N GLY A 35 -9.90 -69.61 -13.87
CA GLY A 35 -9.33 -70.69 -13.08
C GLY A 35 -8.05 -71.31 -13.67
N GLY A 36 -7.49 -70.75 -14.76
CA GLY A 36 -6.30 -71.29 -15.43
C GLY A 36 -5.94 -70.56 -16.73
N GLY A 37 -4.97 -71.09 -17.47
CA GLY A 37 -4.56 -70.60 -18.79
C GLY A 37 -3.35 -69.65 -18.81
N ASP A 38 -2.76 -69.50 -19.99
CA ASP A 38 -1.66 -68.56 -20.22
C ASP A 38 -2.16 -67.11 -20.21
N GLN A 39 -1.63 -66.35 -19.26
CA GLN A 39 -2.04 -64.99 -18.98
C GLN A 39 -1.84 -64.04 -20.17
N LYS A 40 -0.74 -64.21 -20.90
CA LYS A 40 -0.41 -63.35 -22.05
C LYS A 40 -1.44 -63.56 -23.16
N ARG A 41 -1.72 -64.81 -23.52
CA ARG A 41 -2.77 -65.15 -24.49
C ARG A 41 -4.15 -64.61 -24.09
N LEU A 42 -4.57 -64.83 -22.83
CA LEU A 42 -5.87 -64.36 -22.34
C LEU A 42 -6.03 -62.83 -22.50
N TYR A 43 -4.99 -62.08 -22.14
CA TYR A 43 -5.01 -60.63 -22.26
C TYR A 43 -4.97 -60.16 -23.72
N THR A 44 -4.17 -60.78 -24.58
CA THR A 44 -4.10 -60.45 -26.01
C THR A 44 -5.46 -60.64 -26.70
N VAL A 45 -6.15 -61.77 -26.46
CA VAL A 45 -7.49 -62.02 -27.03
C VAL A 45 -8.49 -60.97 -26.58
N TRP A 46 -8.49 -60.64 -25.27
CA TRP A 46 -9.34 -59.57 -24.74
C TRP A 46 -9.03 -58.19 -25.36
N ARG A 47 -7.73 -57.84 -25.46
CA ARG A 47 -7.26 -56.55 -25.99
C ARG A 47 -7.61 -56.37 -27.46
N ASN A 48 -7.43 -57.43 -28.26
CA ASN A 48 -7.69 -57.40 -29.70
C ASN A 48 -9.18 -57.17 -30.01
N GLN A 49 -10.09 -57.79 -29.23
CA GLN A 49 -11.54 -57.66 -29.44
C GLN A 49 -12.12 -56.36 -28.88
N ASN A 50 -11.46 -55.71 -27.92
CA ASN A 50 -11.91 -54.45 -27.32
C ASN A 50 -11.21 -53.20 -27.91
N GLY A 51 -10.56 -53.34 -29.08
CA GLY A 51 -10.04 -52.19 -29.84
C GLY A 51 -8.89 -51.42 -29.19
N HIS A 52 -8.21 -51.99 -28.18
CA HIS A 52 -6.97 -51.42 -27.64
C HIS A 52 -5.75 -51.93 -28.40
N GLY A 53 -5.84 -52.05 -29.72
CA GLY A 53 -4.69 -52.35 -30.57
C GLY A 53 -3.60 -51.30 -30.33
N ASP A 54 -2.35 -51.74 -30.21
CA ASP A 54 -1.21 -50.83 -30.27
C ASP A 54 -1.34 -50.05 -31.58
N VAL A 55 -1.52 -48.73 -31.46
CA VAL A 55 -1.35 -47.81 -32.58
C VAL A 55 0.13 -47.92 -32.94
N GLU A 56 0.44 -48.66 -34.00
CA GLU A 56 1.73 -48.51 -34.69
C GLU A 56 1.93 -47.02 -34.95
N PRO A 57 3.12 -46.46 -34.68
CA PRO A 57 3.37 -45.06 -34.96
C PRO A 57 3.23 -44.89 -36.48
N ALA A 58 2.15 -44.24 -36.90
CA ALA A 58 1.97 -43.84 -38.27
C ALA A 58 3.24 -43.09 -38.67
N SER A 59 3.94 -43.66 -39.66
CA SER A 59 5.06 -43.05 -40.36
C SER A 59 4.79 -41.57 -40.57
N SER A 60 5.78 -40.74 -40.27
CA SER A 60 5.81 -39.31 -40.53
C SER A 60 5.48 -39.01 -42.00
N SER A 61 4.19 -38.86 -42.28
CA SER A 61 3.73 -38.12 -43.44
C SER A 61 4.03 -36.67 -43.11
N GLU A 62 4.96 -36.06 -43.83
CA GLU A 62 5.00 -34.60 -43.94
C GLU A 62 3.59 -34.12 -44.28
N LEU A 63 3.19 -32.99 -43.70
CA LEU A 63 1.90 -32.40 -44.00
C LEU A 63 1.88 -32.09 -45.50
N PRO A 64 0.74 -32.29 -46.20
CA PRO A 64 0.62 -31.84 -47.58
C PRO A 64 1.01 -30.36 -47.68
N VAL A 65 1.77 -29.99 -48.71
CA VAL A 65 2.32 -28.63 -48.88
C VAL A 65 1.22 -27.56 -48.81
N GLU A 66 0.02 -27.87 -49.30
CA GLU A 66 -1.12 -26.97 -49.24
C GLU A 66 -1.61 -26.71 -47.79
N MET A 67 -1.45 -27.70 -46.90
CA MET A 67 -1.74 -27.55 -45.47
C MET A 67 -0.64 -26.80 -44.73
N GLU A 68 0.62 -26.97 -45.13
CA GLU A 68 1.75 -26.21 -44.57
C GLU A 68 1.63 -24.73 -44.92
N ASP A 69 1.33 -24.40 -46.18
CA ASP A 69 1.12 -23.02 -46.64
C ASP A 69 -0.08 -22.36 -45.93
N ALA A 70 -1.19 -23.08 -45.79
CA ALA A 70 -2.37 -22.57 -45.08
C ALA A 70 -2.08 -22.34 -43.58
N LEU A 71 -1.32 -23.23 -42.94
CA LEU A 71 -0.90 -23.08 -41.55
C LEU A 71 0.05 -21.89 -41.38
N GLN A 72 1.00 -21.72 -42.30
CA GLN A 72 1.96 -20.61 -42.29
C GLN A 72 1.25 -19.25 -42.46
N GLN A 73 0.31 -19.15 -43.39
CA GLN A 73 -0.52 -17.95 -43.56
C GLN A 73 -1.32 -17.64 -42.29
N LEU A 74 -1.90 -18.65 -41.64
CA LEU A 74 -2.65 -18.47 -40.40
C LEU A 74 -1.75 -17.98 -39.26
N ILE A 75 -0.54 -18.54 -39.13
CA ILE A 75 0.45 -18.12 -38.13
C ILE A 75 0.85 -16.66 -38.36
N GLU A 76 1.08 -16.27 -39.61
CA GLU A 76 1.43 -14.89 -39.98
C GLU A 76 0.28 -13.92 -39.67
N GLU A 77 -0.96 -14.30 -39.99
CA GLU A 77 -2.14 -13.48 -39.74
C GLU A 77 -2.39 -13.32 -38.23
N PHE A 78 -2.35 -14.41 -37.45
CA PHE A 78 -2.44 -14.37 -35.99
C PHE A 78 -1.30 -13.55 -35.38
N GLY A 79 -0.07 -13.74 -35.85
CA GLY A 79 1.09 -12.96 -35.40
C GLY A 79 0.96 -11.47 -35.70
N SER A 80 0.34 -11.11 -36.81
CA SER A 80 0.00 -9.72 -37.16
C SER A 80 -1.08 -9.15 -36.25
N GLN A 81 -2.14 -9.92 -35.96
CA GLN A 81 -3.21 -9.51 -35.05
C GLN A 81 -2.71 -9.31 -33.62
N ILE A 82 -1.90 -10.23 -33.09
CA ILE A 82 -1.29 -10.11 -31.75
C ILE A 82 -0.43 -8.86 -31.66
N ARG A 83 0.39 -8.58 -32.68
CA ARG A 83 1.19 -7.35 -32.73
C ARG A 83 0.34 -6.08 -32.71
N LYS A 84 -0.74 -6.03 -33.48
CA LYS A 84 -1.68 -4.90 -33.48
C LYS A 84 -2.35 -4.71 -32.11
N ILE A 85 -2.73 -5.81 -31.44
CA ILE A 85 -3.32 -5.74 -30.11
C ILE A 85 -2.28 -5.23 -29.09
N ALA A 86 -1.06 -5.75 -29.14
CA ALA A 86 0.03 -5.32 -28.26
C ALA A 86 0.34 -3.82 -28.43
N ASP A 87 0.39 -3.34 -29.67
CA ASP A 87 0.65 -1.93 -29.97
C ASP A 87 -0.47 -1.00 -29.48
N ARG A 88 -1.74 -1.40 -29.66
CA ARG A 88 -2.90 -0.68 -29.14
C ARG A 88 -2.92 -0.66 -27.61
N LEU A 89 -2.61 -1.79 -26.97
CA LEU A 89 -2.54 -1.89 -25.52
C LEU A 89 -1.42 -1.00 -24.96
N ASN A 90 -0.24 -1.05 -25.57
CA ASN A 90 0.89 -0.19 -25.20
C ASN A 90 0.53 1.29 -25.35
N THR A 91 -0.03 1.68 -26.50
CA THR A 91 -0.47 3.07 -26.74
C THR A 91 -1.49 3.52 -25.70
N HIS A 92 -2.45 2.67 -25.33
CA HIS A 92 -3.44 2.99 -24.31
C HIS A 92 -2.80 3.10 -22.91
N ALA A 93 -1.90 2.18 -22.56
CA ALA A 93 -1.19 2.20 -21.29
C ALA A 93 -0.34 3.47 -21.14
N VAL A 94 0.41 3.84 -22.18
CA VAL A 94 1.22 5.07 -22.23
C VAL A 94 0.35 6.29 -22.06
N LYS A 95 -0.73 6.44 -22.84
CA LYS A 95 -1.66 7.57 -22.72
C LYS A 95 -2.33 7.65 -21.34
N SER A 96 -2.68 6.52 -20.75
CA SER A 96 -3.25 6.47 -19.40
C SER A 96 -2.23 6.92 -18.37
N ALA A 97 -0.97 6.46 -18.47
CA ALA A 97 0.10 6.85 -17.56
C ALA A 97 0.43 8.34 -17.71
N GLU A 98 0.54 8.86 -18.93
CA GLU A 98 0.75 10.28 -19.21
C GLU A 98 -0.35 11.15 -18.60
N ARG A 99 -1.62 10.73 -18.73
CA ARG A 99 -2.75 11.43 -18.13
C ARG A 99 -2.67 11.44 -16.61
N GLN A 100 -2.37 10.30 -15.99
CA GLN A 100 -2.22 10.21 -14.53
C GLN A 100 -1.06 11.08 -14.05
N VAL A 101 0.09 11.06 -14.74
CA VAL A 101 1.24 11.90 -14.40
C VAL A 101 0.88 13.38 -14.54
N ALA A 102 0.18 13.78 -15.60
CA ALA A 102 -0.25 15.17 -15.78
C ALA A 102 -1.22 15.64 -14.68
N GLU A 103 -2.17 14.80 -14.30
CA GLU A 103 -3.13 15.09 -13.23
C GLU A 103 -2.43 15.24 -11.88
N VAL A 104 -1.59 14.25 -11.52
CA VAL A 104 -0.79 14.28 -10.29
C VAL A 104 0.15 15.50 -10.27
N THR A 105 0.80 15.82 -11.39
CA THR A 105 1.69 16.99 -11.47
C THR A 105 0.92 18.29 -11.24
N ARG A 106 -0.28 18.41 -11.80
CA ARG A 106 -1.14 19.58 -11.59
C ARG A 106 -1.57 19.69 -10.12
N GLU A 107 -2.05 18.61 -9.52
CA GLU A 107 -2.44 18.60 -8.10
C GLU A 107 -1.27 18.97 -7.18
N TYR A 108 -0.07 18.46 -7.45
CA TYR A 108 1.13 18.83 -6.71
C TYR A 108 1.50 20.31 -6.90
N GLN A 109 1.34 20.87 -8.10
CA GLN A 109 1.59 22.29 -8.34
C GLN A 109 0.60 23.16 -7.57
N GLU A 110 -0.69 22.85 -7.63
CA GLU A 110 -1.74 23.57 -6.88
C GLU A 110 -1.49 23.50 -5.36
N LEU A 111 -1.17 22.31 -4.83
CA LEU A 111 -0.84 22.14 -3.41
C LEU A 111 0.42 22.92 -3.02
N LYS A 112 1.43 22.94 -3.88
CA LYS A 112 2.67 23.68 -3.64
C LYS A 112 2.39 25.19 -3.60
N GLU A 113 1.66 25.72 -4.58
CA GLU A 113 1.29 27.14 -4.63
C GLU A 113 0.48 27.55 -3.40
N GLN A 114 -0.48 26.72 -2.98
CA GLN A 114 -1.24 26.95 -1.76
C GLN A 114 -0.33 26.96 -0.53
N SER A 115 0.56 25.98 -0.40
CA SER A 115 1.47 25.89 0.74
C SER A 115 2.44 27.07 0.80
N GLU A 116 2.97 27.51 -0.35
CA GLU A 116 3.85 28.69 -0.42
C GLU A 116 3.11 29.98 -0.03
N ALA A 117 1.83 30.12 -0.42
CA ALA A 117 0.99 31.23 0.00
C ALA A 117 0.73 31.22 1.51
N GLU A 118 0.32 30.07 2.06
CA GLU A 118 0.08 29.91 3.51
C GLU A 118 1.36 30.16 4.34
N GLN A 119 2.52 29.71 3.85
CA GLN A 119 3.80 29.98 4.50
C GLN A 119 4.14 31.48 4.53
N LYS A 120 3.87 32.18 3.42
CA LYS A 120 4.09 33.62 3.34
C LYS A 120 3.18 34.37 4.31
N ASP A 121 1.90 34.00 4.35
CA ASP A 121 0.92 34.61 5.26
C ASP A 121 1.31 34.35 6.73
N ALA A 122 1.69 33.13 7.08
CA ALA A 122 2.18 32.79 8.41
C ALA A 122 3.43 33.61 8.78
N SER A 123 4.38 33.78 7.85
CA SER A 123 5.55 34.62 8.07
C SER A 123 5.18 36.08 8.33
N SER A 124 4.20 36.63 7.61
CA SER A 124 3.71 38.00 7.83
C SER A 124 3.10 38.15 9.22
N ILE A 125 2.25 37.21 9.61
CA ILE A 125 1.60 37.20 10.93
C ILE A 125 2.64 37.11 12.05
N ILE A 126 3.67 36.27 11.89
CA ILE A 126 4.77 36.18 12.87
C ILE A 126 5.47 37.52 13.01
N SER A 127 5.82 38.18 11.89
CA SER A 127 6.47 39.50 11.94
C SER A 127 5.59 40.56 12.62
N GLU A 128 4.28 40.57 12.35
CA GLU A 128 3.33 41.46 13.01
C GLU A 128 3.24 41.19 14.53
N LEU A 129 3.18 39.92 14.94
CA LEU A 129 3.15 39.54 16.34
C LEU A 129 4.45 39.88 17.07
N GLU A 130 5.60 39.68 16.43
CA GLU A 130 6.90 40.08 16.97
C GLU A 130 6.99 41.59 17.17
N GLU A 131 6.47 42.38 16.23
CA GLU A 131 6.40 43.83 16.37
C GLU A 131 5.47 44.25 17.51
N GLN A 132 4.28 43.65 17.61
CA GLN A 132 3.37 43.89 18.73
C GLN A 132 3.99 43.53 20.07
N LEU A 133 4.69 42.40 20.15
CA LEU A 133 5.36 41.94 21.37
C LEU A 133 6.46 42.91 21.79
N ARG A 134 7.28 43.38 20.84
CA ARG A 134 8.29 44.41 21.09
C ARG A 134 7.67 45.71 21.61
N ASN A 135 6.62 46.20 20.93
CA ASN A 135 5.91 47.41 21.34
C ASN A 135 5.30 47.28 22.75
N GLN A 136 4.74 46.11 23.08
CA GLN A 136 4.23 45.85 24.42
C GLN A 136 5.34 45.79 25.46
N THR A 137 6.46 45.14 25.14
CA THR A 137 7.63 45.05 26.03
C THR A 137 8.18 46.44 26.35
N GLU A 138 8.36 47.29 25.34
CA GLU A 138 8.80 48.67 25.53
C GLU A 138 7.83 49.49 26.40
N ARG A 139 6.52 49.30 26.21
CA ARG A 139 5.51 49.94 27.08
C ARG A 139 5.58 49.44 28.51
N PHE A 140 5.77 48.14 28.72
CA PHE A 140 5.91 47.57 30.06
C PHE A 140 7.15 48.11 30.76
N ASP A 141 8.28 48.19 30.06
CA ASP A 141 9.52 48.74 30.61
C ASP A 141 9.37 50.23 30.96
N ALA A 142 8.73 51.02 30.10
CA ALA A 142 8.44 52.43 30.37
C ALA A 142 7.50 52.62 31.57
N MET A 143 6.45 51.79 31.69
CA MET A 143 5.55 51.81 32.85
C MET A 143 6.27 51.42 34.13
N ARG A 144 7.14 50.41 34.07
CA ARG A 144 7.95 49.98 35.20
C ARG A 144 8.89 51.09 35.66
N GLU A 145 9.61 51.72 34.75
CA GLU A 145 10.51 52.82 35.07
C GLU A 145 9.73 54.00 35.68
N HIS A 146 8.56 54.33 35.14
CA HIS A 146 7.68 55.35 35.72
C HIS A 146 7.25 54.99 37.15
N ALA A 147 6.83 53.74 37.39
CA ALA A 147 6.46 53.26 38.71
C ALA A 147 7.62 53.34 39.71
N GLU A 148 8.84 52.96 39.29
CA GLU A 148 10.05 53.08 40.11
C GLU A 148 10.37 54.54 40.45
N ARG A 149 10.23 55.48 39.48
CA ARG A 149 10.42 56.92 39.73
C ARG A 149 9.39 57.47 40.72
N GLU A 150 8.11 57.12 40.58
CA GLU A 150 7.07 57.55 41.50
C GLU A 150 7.27 56.96 42.90
N HIS A 151 7.68 55.69 42.99
CA HIS A 151 8.00 55.07 44.26
C HIS A 151 9.16 55.77 44.97
N ALA A 152 10.24 56.11 44.25
CA ALA A 152 11.37 56.86 44.80
C ALA A 152 10.96 58.26 45.30
N LYS A 153 10.06 58.95 44.57
CA LYS A 153 9.49 60.23 45.03
C LYS A 153 8.66 60.07 46.29
N ALA A 154 7.82 59.03 46.37
CA ALA A 154 7.01 58.75 47.55
C ALA A 154 7.88 58.53 48.79
N ILE A 155 8.93 57.71 48.69
CA ILE A 155 9.91 57.49 49.78
C ILE A 155 10.55 58.81 50.21
N LYS A 156 10.95 59.67 49.26
CA LYS A 156 11.55 60.97 49.59
C LYS A 156 10.58 61.90 50.30
N LEU A 157 9.32 61.96 49.87
CA LEU A 157 8.28 62.77 50.51
C LEU A 157 7.96 62.25 51.92
N GLU A 158 7.87 60.93 52.09
CA GLU A 158 7.68 60.32 53.42
C GLU A 158 8.82 60.67 54.38
N ALA A 159 10.07 60.65 53.91
CA ALA A 159 11.22 61.08 54.70
C ALA A 159 11.12 62.57 55.11
N GLN A 160 10.77 63.47 54.17
CA GLN A 160 10.58 64.89 54.45
C GLN A 160 9.46 65.15 55.46
N ILE A 161 8.33 64.44 55.34
CA ILE A 161 7.22 64.53 56.29
C ILE A 161 7.68 64.09 57.69
N SER A 162 8.46 63.00 57.78
CA SER A 162 9.01 62.53 59.06
C SER A 162 9.95 63.56 59.71
N GLU A 163 10.82 64.19 58.92
CA GLU A 163 11.70 65.26 59.38
C GLU A 163 10.91 66.49 59.88
N MET A 164 9.90 66.94 59.13
CA MET A 164 9.03 68.04 59.53
C MET A 164 8.29 67.73 60.84
N ALA A 165 7.74 66.52 60.97
CA ALA A 165 7.08 66.09 62.20
C ALA A 165 8.04 66.05 63.40
N ASN A 166 9.30 65.69 63.18
CA ASN A 166 10.33 65.73 64.24
C ASN A 166 10.70 67.18 64.60
N ALA A 167 10.82 68.08 63.62
CA ALA A 167 11.08 69.50 63.85
C ALA A 167 9.94 70.14 64.66
N GLU A 168 8.69 69.83 64.33
CA GLU A 168 7.50 70.31 65.05
C GLU A 168 7.52 69.90 66.53
N LYS A 169 7.85 68.63 66.84
CA LYS A 169 8.04 68.16 68.22
C LYS A 169 9.15 68.91 68.97
N ILE A 170 10.22 69.30 68.29
CA ILE A 170 11.30 70.09 68.90
C ILE A 170 10.80 71.50 69.21
N PHE A 171 10.07 72.14 68.27
CA PHE A 171 9.45 73.44 68.49
C PHE A 171 8.48 73.45 69.68
N GLU A 172 7.64 72.42 69.81
CA GLU A 172 6.75 72.27 70.97
C GLU A 172 7.54 72.20 72.29
N ARG A 173 8.63 71.43 72.33
CA ARG A 173 9.49 71.31 73.53
C ARG A 173 10.18 72.61 73.89
N ILE A 174 10.69 73.35 72.92
CA ILE A 174 11.34 74.65 73.15
C ILE A 174 10.30 75.64 73.71
N SER A 175 9.14 75.73 73.06
CA SER A 175 8.05 76.61 73.51
C SER A 175 7.61 76.29 74.95
N ALA A 176 7.51 75.00 75.29
CA ALA A 176 7.19 74.56 76.65
C ALA A 176 8.29 74.89 77.68
N LEU A 177 9.56 74.94 77.28
CA LEU A 177 10.68 75.35 78.14
C LEU A 177 10.71 76.88 78.32
N GLU A 178 10.49 77.64 77.27
CA GLU A 178 10.40 79.11 77.32
C GLU A 178 9.26 79.56 78.23
N ALA A 179 8.08 78.93 78.13
CA ALA A 179 6.95 79.20 79.01
C ALA A 179 7.23 78.88 80.50
N LYS A 180 8.16 77.96 80.78
CA LYS A 180 8.60 77.65 82.15
C LYS A 180 9.64 78.62 82.69
N LEU A 181 10.50 79.17 81.82
CA LEU A 181 11.52 80.17 82.18
C LEU A 181 10.94 81.57 82.40
N ALA A 182 9.77 81.87 81.82
CA ALA A 182 9.07 83.15 81.96
C ALA A 182 8.16 83.25 83.21
N ARG A 183 8.19 82.28 84.12
CA ARG A 183 7.48 82.27 85.41
C ARG A 183 8.45 82.35 86.56
#